data_AF-A0A968T264-F1
#
_entry.id   AF-A0A968T264-F1
#
_cell.length_a   1.000
_cell.length_b   1.000
_cell.length_c   1.000
_cell.angle_alpha   90.00
_cell.angle_beta   90.00
_cell.angle_gamma   90.00
#
_symmetry.space_group_name_H-M   'P 1'
#
loop_
_entity.id
_entity.type
_entity.pdbx_description
1 polymer ?
#
loop_
_entity_poly.entity_id
_entity_poly.type
_entity_poly.pdbx_seq_one_letter_code
_entity_poly.pdbx_strand_id
1 'polypeptide(L)'
;MLEILPRPQQIEQSQLTMWVDESIWGHRLYDEQTPWLCILEMLCITQSEATKGRAFVEDKLNNLKYETYPRLYPRNILFNNPHIDAVATEGLDDNERWQTWMDKIASNVGGLPSPDFSYLKPRFESFKHFADIVKFLQSSAIEGDSNKRWSSKFVFPYGPDCLYEDLRVTGEKVTNDRRFFGRTGELLYLMLCRSGRGEEILSRLESTGIITQNYSVEYRGSKWNQLVLALQSPSERSMPRTSGSPPYLPYEKLIEYEQLADDWLSILRCDLPDYDSLPHIVTITGLHLIIYLLSRAKATLGEASLQFVLEIVAPKKTTVRELASDEFQRNNNLPQRAVEFTIRSITDSPEWQTCLNSHTPGEDAIDLLEELFAWSAKEESDGSGSPEDLLNSLRERAVKRHQQHLGKFHGTWSREIGLSSSRGSRRTRYAPTDSLLRTLVFASVPTRMEFQEFLSQLHQKYGFVIGDRQATDLINSGDADREDFVANAERLERRLASIGLLKRLSDACAYVQNPFASEVR
;
A
#
# COMPACT_ATOMS: atom_id res chain seq x y z
N MET A 1 -20.90 9.42 -16.18
CA MET A 1 -20.31 8.36 -15.34
C MET A 1 -19.14 7.76 -16.10
N LEU A 2 -18.03 7.48 -15.43
CA LEU A 2 -16.91 6.76 -16.04
C LEU A 2 -17.30 5.29 -16.22
N GLU A 3 -16.92 4.70 -17.35
CA GLU A 3 -17.22 3.30 -17.66
C GLU A 3 -16.37 2.36 -16.81
N ILE A 4 -17.01 1.35 -16.21
CA ILE A 4 -16.34 0.27 -15.48
C ILE A 4 -15.92 -0.78 -16.51
N LEU A 5 -14.65 -1.17 -16.48
CA LEU A 5 -14.12 -2.21 -17.36
C LEU A 5 -14.83 -3.55 -17.13
N PRO A 6 -14.95 -4.40 -18.14
CA PRO A 6 -15.58 -5.69 -17.97
C PRO A 6 -14.75 -6.58 -17.04
N ARG A 7 -15.44 -7.51 -16.35
CA ARG A 7 -14.79 -8.56 -15.56
C ARG A 7 -13.77 -9.32 -16.43
N PRO A 8 -12.54 -9.56 -15.96
CA PRO A 8 -11.54 -10.24 -16.77
C PRO A 8 -11.95 -11.69 -17.09
N GLN A 9 -12.05 -12.02 -18.37
CA GLN A 9 -12.40 -13.37 -18.86
C GLN A 9 -11.34 -14.43 -18.51
N GLN A 10 -10.13 -14.01 -18.15
CA GLN A 10 -8.99 -14.90 -17.86
C GLN A 10 -8.96 -15.40 -16.41
N ILE A 11 -9.82 -14.87 -15.53
CA ILE A 11 -9.96 -15.40 -14.18
C ILE A 11 -10.88 -16.61 -14.29
N GLU A 12 -10.43 -17.77 -13.84
CA GLU A 12 -11.27 -18.96 -13.82
C GLU A 12 -12.55 -18.68 -13.03
N GLN A 13 -13.70 -19.08 -13.55
CA GLN A 13 -15.00 -18.83 -12.92
C GLN A 13 -15.08 -19.42 -11.50
N SER A 14 -14.39 -20.53 -11.26
CA SER A 14 -14.22 -21.16 -9.94
C SER A 14 -13.44 -20.32 -8.92
N GLN A 15 -12.69 -19.30 -9.37
CA GLN A 15 -11.92 -18.39 -8.51
C GLN A 15 -12.69 -17.10 -8.22
N LEU A 16 -13.77 -16.84 -8.94
CA LEU A 16 -14.64 -15.69 -8.74
C LEU A 16 -15.68 -16.04 -7.67
N THR A 17 -15.63 -15.34 -6.54
CA THR A 17 -16.58 -15.52 -5.45
C THR A 17 -17.08 -14.16 -4.99
N MET A 18 -18.37 -13.86 -5.23
CA MET A 18 -19.01 -12.60 -4.84
C MET A 18 -18.24 -11.34 -5.30
N TRP A 19 -18.24 -11.09 -6.61
CA TRP A 19 -17.64 -9.96 -7.31
C TRP A 19 -18.35 -8.62 -7.01
N VAL A 20 -18.32 -8.20 -5.76
CA VAL A 20 -18.94 -6.94 -5.31
C VAL A 20 -17.85 -5.90 -5.05
N ASP A 21 -16.95 -6.17 -4.10
CA ASP A 21 -15.83 -5.28 -3.77
C ASP A 21 -14.98 -4.99 -5.01
N GLU A 22 -14.68 -6.05 -5.77
CA GLU A 22 -13.82 -5.99 -6.95
C GLU A 22 -14.43 -5.14 -8.07
N SER A 23 -15.76 -5.05 -8.16
CA SER A 23 -16.43 -4.19 -9.15
C SER A 23 -16.29 -2.70 -8.83
N ILE A 24 -16.09 -2.34 -7.56
CA ILE A 24 -15.96 -0.95 -7.09
C ILE A 24 -14.48 -0.52 -7.04
N TRP A 25 -13.61 -1.35 -6.43
CA TRP A 25 -12.22 -0.98 -6.12
C TRP A 25 -11.16 -1.82 -6.83
N GLY A 26 -11.53 -2.86 -7.56
CA GLY A 26 -10.59 -3.82 -8.12
C GLY A 26 -10.19 -4.93 -7.15
N HIS A 27 -9.31 -5.82 -7.58
CA HIS A 27 -9.11 -7.13 -6.95
C HIS A 27 -8.84 -7.13 -5.44
N ARG A 28 -8.01 -6.22 -4.91
CA ARG A 28 -7.86 -6.13 -3.45
C ARG A 28 -7.16 -4.88 -2.93
N LEU A 29 -7.85 -4.23 -2.00
CA LEU A 29 -7.25 -3.39 -0.96
C LEU A 29 -7.24 -4.22 0.33
N TYR A 30 -6.05 -4.56 0.83
CA TYR A 30 -5.88 -5.52 1.93
C TYR A 30 -5.35 -4.87 3.22
N ASP A 31 -5.98 -5.14 4.36
CA ASP A 31 -5.68 -4.48 5.62
C ASP A 31 -4.38 -4.98 6.29
N GLU A 32 -4.03 -6.26 6.13
CA GLU A 32 -2.78 -6.80 6.70
C GLU A 32 -1.54 -6.54 5.82
N GLN A 33 -1.73 -6.12 4.55
CA GLN A 33 -0.65 -5.62 3.71
C GLN A 33 -0.42 -4.15 4.07
N THR A 34 0.67 -3.87 4.77
CA THR A 34 1.01 -2.50 5.16
C THR A 34 1.41 -1.66 3.93
N PRO A 35 1.41 -0.33 4.03
CA PRO A 35 1.89 0.54 2.95
C PRO A 35 3.31 0.19 2.46
N TRP A 36 4.20 -0.21 3.37
CA TRP A 36 5.55 -0.67 3.01
C TRP A 36 5.51 -1.93 2.16
N LEU A 37 4.71 -2.93 2.55
CA LEU A 37 4.57 -4.18 1.81
C LEU A 37 3.86 -3.99 0.47
N CYS A 38 2.96 -3.01 0.37
CA CYS A 38 2.38 -2.57 -0.91
C CYS A 38 3.47 -2.03 -1.86
N ILE A 39 4.35 -1.16 -1.37
CA ILE A 39 5.47 -0.64 -2.17
C ILE A 39 6.43 -1.77 -2.57
N LEU A 40 6.78 -2.69 -1.66
CA LEU A 40 7.66 -3.81 -2.01
C LEU A 40 7.05 -4.73 -3.09
N GLU A 41 5.76 -5.07 -2.98
CA GLU A 41 5.06 -5.85 -4.01
C GLU A 41 5.10 -5.12 -5.36
N MET A 42 4.80 -3.81 -5.38
CA MET A 42 4.86 -3.00 -6.60
C MET A 42 6.28 -2.92 -7.17
N LEU A 43 7.32 -2.76 -6.35
CA LEU A 43 8.72 -2.72 -6.81
C LEU A 43 9.15 -4.06 -7.44
N CYS A 44 8.71 -5.19 -6.90
CA CYS A 44 8.93 -6.50 -7.54
C CYS A 44 8.36 -6.55 -8.96
N ILE A 45 7.14 -6.03 -9.14
CA ILE A 45 6.48 -5.94 -10.45
C ILE A 45 7.25 -5.00 -11.37
N THR A 46 7.58 -3.80 -10.89
CA THR A 46 8.34 -2.80 -11.65
C THR A 46 9.67 -3.35 -12.12
N GLN A 47 10.42 -4.05 -11.26
CA GLN A 47 11.68 -4.67 -11.67
C GLN A 47 11.49 -5.75 -12.73
N SER A 48 10.47 -6.61 -12.60
CA SER A 48 10.15 -7.62 -13.63
C SER A 48 9.88 -6.97 -14.98
N GLU A 49 9.03 -5.95 -15.00
CA GLU A 49 8.62 -5.30 -16.26
C GLU A 49 9.69 -4.36 -16.82
N ALA A 50 10.56 -3.79 -15.97
CA ALA A 50 11.71 -3.00 -16.38
C ALA A 50 12.72 -3.85 -17.16
N THR A 51 13.05 -5.05 -16.68
CA THR A 51 13.92 -5.99 -17.40
C THR A 51 13.35 -6.39 -18.79
N LYS A 52 12.03 -6.29 -18.96
CA LYS A 52 11.34 -6.57 -20.23
C LYS A 52 11.13 -5.33 -21.10
N GLY A 53 11.64 -4.17 -20.69
CA GLY A 53 11.50 -2.90 -21.42
C GLY A 53 10.07 -2.33 -21.45
N ARG A 54 9.22 -2.69 -20.48
CA ARG A 54 7.80 -2.29 -20.45
C ARG A 54 7.29 -1.95 -19.05
N ALA A 55 8.16 -1.47 -18.17
CA ALA A 55 7.76 -0.97 -16.86
C ALA A 55 6.81 0.22 -16.98
N PHE A 56 5.73 0.19 -16.19
CA PHE A 56 4.62 1.14 -16.22
C PHE A 56 3.91 1.27 -17.58
N VAL A 57 3.96 0.23 -18.41
CA VAL A 57 3.22 0.13 -19.66
C VAL A 57 2.18 -0.99 -19.53
N GLU A 58 0.97 -0.72 -20.01
CA GLU A 58 -0.13 -1.69 -20.05
C GLU A 58 -0.62 -1.87 -21.49
N ASP A 59 -0.03 -2.81 -22.23
CA ASP A 59 -0.39 -3.08 -23.63
C ASP A 59 -1.86 -3.53 -23.78
N LYS A 60 -2.35 -4.26 -22.77
CA LYS A 60 -3.74 -4.70 -22.65
C LYS A 60 -4.18 -4.55 -21.20
N LEU A 61 -5.31 -3.87 -21.00
CA LEU A 61 -5.88 -3.63 -19.69
C LEU A 61 -6.09 -4.93 -18.90
N ASN A 62 -5.67 -4.92 -17.63
CA ASN A 62 -5.84 -6.01 -16.67
C ASN A 62 -5.24 -7.35 -17.13
N ASN A 63 -4.13 -7.31 -17.86
CA ASN A 63 -3.42 -8.49 -18.39
C ASN A 63 -1.98 -8.63 -17.84
N LEU A 64 -1.66 -7.94 -16.74
CA LEU A 64 -0.32 -7.94 -16.15
C LEU A 64 0.10 -9.36 -15.72
N LYS A 65 1.30 -9.76 -16.18
CA LYS A 65 2.01 -10.98 -15.78
C LYS A 65 3.47 -10.65 -15.54
N TYR A 66 3.96 -10.98 -14.36
CA TYR A 66 5.30 -10.61 -13.93
C TYR A 66 6.03 -11.80 -13.30
N GLU A 67 7.32 -11.64 -13.06
CA GLU A 67 8.19 -12.64 -12.48
C GLU A 67 8.73 -12.16 -11.13
N THR A 68 8.75 -13.05 -10.15
CA THR A 68 9.29 -12.77 -8.81
C THR A 68 10.31 -13.82 -8.41
N TYR A 69 11.21 -13.45 -7.50
CA TYR A 69 12.20 -14.37 -6.97
C TYR A 69 11.83 -14.79 -5.54
N PRO A 70 12.04 -16.07 -5.16
CA PRO A 70 11.75 -16.53 -3.80
C PRO A 70 12.84 -16.12 -2.78
N ARG A 71 14.10 -16.01 -3.22
CA ARG A 71 15.28 -15.59 -2.42
C ARG A 71 15.41 -16.33 -1.07
N LEU A 72 15.38 -17.66 -1.10
CA LEU A 72 15.38 -18.52 0.09
C LEU A 72 16.69 -18.50 0.88
N TYR A 73 17.85 -18.35 0.24
CA TYR A 73 19.13 -18.31 0.96
C TYR A 73 19.24 -17.07 1.86
N PRO A 74 19.11 -15.82 1.35
CA PRO A 74 19.19 -14.64 2.20
C PRO A 74 18.07 -14.64 3.24
N ARG A 75 16.87 -15.14 2.93
CA ARG A 75 15.80 -15.27 3.93
C ARG A 75 16.19 -16.19 5.09
N ASN A 76 16.77 -17.35 4.80
CA ASN A 76 17.21 -18.27 5.85
C ASN A 76 18.34 -17.64 6.67
N ILE A 77 19.34 -17.05 6.01
CA ILE A 77 20.49 -16.41 6.67
C ILE A 77 20.04 -15.26 7.58
N LEU A 78 19.15 -14.40 7.10
CA LEU A 78 18.76 -13.17 7.79
C LEU A 78 17.65 -13.38 8.81
N PHE A 79 16.73 -14.32 8.61
CA PHE A 79 15.50 -14.38 9.42
C PHE A 79 15.20 -15.76 10.01
N ASN A 80 15.88 -16.83 9.58
CA ASN A 80 15.69 -18.20 10.08
C ASN A 80 16.99 -18.79 10.66
N ASN A 81 17.78 -17.96 11.35
CA ASN A 81 19.13 -18.32 11.76
C ASN A 81 19.47 -17.73 13.13
N PRO A 82 19.07 -18.39 14.22
CA PRO A 82 19.27 -17.88 15.58
C PRO A 82 20.71 -18.05 16.09
N HIS A 83 21.62 -18.59 15.28
CA HIS A 83 22.93 -19.07 15.76
C HIS A 83 24.11 -18.14 15.47
N ILE A 84 23.95 -17.14 14.59
CA ILE A 84 25.06 -16.26 14.16
C ILE A 84 25.73 -15.57 15.36
N ASP A 85 24.95 -14.90 16.21
CA ASP A 85 25.49 -14.13 17.33
C ASP A 85 26.20 -15.01 18.36
N ALA A 86 25.65 -16.19 18.63
CA ALA A 86 26.27 -17.17 19.52
C ALA A 86 27.64 -17.61 18.96
N VAL A 87 27.70 -18.03 17.70
CA VAL A 87 28.95 -18.49 17.08
C VAL A 87 29.98 -17.34 16.95
N ALA A 88 29.53 -16.12 16.67
CA ALA A 88 30.41 -14.96 16.57
C ALA A 88 31.09 -14.58 17.89
N THR A 89 30.43 -14.86 19.03
CA THR A 89 30.94 -14.53 20.37
C THR A 89 31.67 -15.69 21.05
N GLU A 90 31.50 -16.92 20.56
CA GLU A 90 32.29 -18.07 21.01
C GLU A 90 33.80 -17.82 20.76
N GLY A 91 34.64 -18.26 21.71
CA GLY A 91 36.11 -18.13 21.68
C GLY A 91 36.81 -19.04 20.66
N LEU A 92 36.12 -19.39 19.58
CA LEU A 92 36.58 -20.22 18.47
C LEU A 92 37.47 -19.41 17.52
N ASP A 93 38.33 -20.11 16.78
CA ASP A 93 39.01 -19.51 15.63
C ASP A 93 38.04 -19.28 14.45
N ASP A 94 38.47 -18.53 13.43
CA ASP A 94 37.58 -18.17 12.31
C ASP A 94 37.09 -19.38 11.49
N ASN A 95 37.95 -20.38 11.26
CA ASN A 95 37.58 -21.58 10.53
C ASN A 95 36.58 -22.42 11.32
N GLU A 96 36.81 -22.55 12.63
CA GLU A 96 35.91 -23.23 13.55
C GLU A 96 34.54 -22.55 13.61
N ARG A 97 34.48 -21.22 13.61
CA ARG A 97 33.21 -20.46 13.53
C ARG A 97 32.44 -20.77 12.26
N TRP A 98 33.11 -20.71 11.10
CA TRP A 98 32.47 -21.04 9.82
C TRP A 98 31.90 -22.45 9.82
N GLN A 99 32.69 -23.45 10.24
CA GLN A 99 32.26 -24.84 10.27
C GLN A 99 31.06 -25.02 11.22
N THR A 100 31.19 -24.52 12.45
CA THR A 100 30.14 -24.61 13.47
C THR A 100 28.83 -23.97 13.01
N TRP A 101 28.90 -22.81 12.37
CA TRP A 101 27.72 -22.14 11.84
C TRP A 101 27.10 -22.89 10.65
N MET A 102 27.91 -23.37 9.70
CA MET A 102 27.43 -24.14 8.54
C MET A 102 26.68 -25.41 8.97
N ASP A 103 27.21 -26.11 9.98
CA ASP A 103 26.55 -27.31 10.55
C ASP A 103 25.22 -26.94 11.22
N LYS A 104 25.19 -25.85 12.00
CA LYS A 104 23.97 -25.37 12.66
C LYS A 104 22.90 -24.93 11.65
N ILE A 105 23.23 -24.11 10.65
CA ILE A 105 22.24 -23.60 9.69
C ILE A 105 21.68 -24.72 8.80
N ALA A 106 22.51 -25.67 8.37
CA ALA A 106 22.08 -26.80 7.54
C ALA A 106 20.97 -27.64 8.20
N SER A 107 20.95 -27.71 9.54
CA SER A 107 19.93 -28.43 10.30
C SER A 107 18.59 -27.69 10.47
N ASN A 108 18.55 -26.39 10.18
CA ASN A 108 17.40 -25.50 10.45
C ASN A 108 16.90 -24.75 9.20
N VAL A 109 17.32 -25.14 8.00
CA VAL A 109 16.86 -24.47 6.76
C VAL A 109 15.40 -24.79 6.43
N GLY A 110 14.71 -23.83 5.85
CA GLY A 110 13.39 -24.02 5.25
C GLY A 110 13.41 -23.78 3.74
N GLY A 111 12.68 -24.63 3.00
CA GLY A 111 12.45 -24.45 1.56
C GLY A 111 13.64 -24.78 0.65
N LEU A 112 14.76 -25.26 1.19
CA LEU A 112 15.96 -25.64 0.43
C LEU A 112 16.15 -27.16 0.49
N PRO A 113 15.91 -27.91 -0.61
CA PRO A 113 16.07 -29.38 -0.63
C PRO A 113 17.53 -29.85 -0.48
N SER A 114 18.48 -29.05 -0.92
CA SER A 114 19.91 -29.34 -0.83
C SER A 114 20.66 -28.05 -0.47
N PRO A 115 20.67 -27.66 0.81
CA PRO A 115 21.27 -26.41 1.24
C PRO A 115 22.79 -26.44 1.11
N ASP A 116 23.36 -25.46 0.39
CA ASP A 116 24.81 -25.24 0.31
C ASP A 116 25.15 -23.78 0.62
N PHE A 117 25.85 -23.56 1.73
CA PHE A 117 26.30 -22.23 2.18
C PHE A 117 27.83 -22.04 2.06
N SER A 118 28.54 -23.01 1.46
CA SER A 118 30.01 -22.99 1.34
C SER A 118 30.54 -21.76 0.60
N TYR A 119 29.73 -21.20 -0.31
CA TYR A 119 30.04 -20.01 -1.10
C TYR A 119 30.24 -18.74 -0.26
N LEU A 120 29.74 -18.69 0.98
CA LEU A 120 29.85 -17.51 1.84
C LEU A 120 31.28 -17.32 2.35
N LYS A 121 31.94 -18.41 2.78
CA LYS A 121 33.27 -18.34 3.37
C LYS A 121 34.31 -17.59 2.50
N PRO A 122 34.45 -17.85 1.18
CA PRO A 122 35.39 -17.10 0.36
C PRO A 122 34.94 -15.67 0.02
N ARG A 123 33.70 -15.26 0.32
CA ARG A 123 33.16 -13.91 0.03
C ARG A 123 33.37 -12.91 1.17
N PHE A 124 33.63 -13.40 2.38
CA PHE A 124 33.84 -12.58 3.56
C PHE A 124 35.24 -12.81 4.12
N GLU A 125 35.90 -11.74 4.56
CA GLU A 125 37.25 -11.81 5.12
C GLU A 125 37.30 -12.63 6.43
N SER A 126 36.22 -12.60 7.21
CA SER A 126 36.07 -13.36 8.46
C SER A 126 34.60 -13.66 8.73
N PHE A 127 34.34 -14.64 9.61
CA PHE A 127 33.00 -14.91 10.11
C PHE A 127 32.38 -13.69 10.81
N LYS A 128 33.22 -12.90 11.50
CA LYS A 128 32.79 -11.68 12.16
C LYS A 128 32.24 -10.66 11.15
N HIS A 129 32.94 -10.44 10.04
CA HIS A 129 32.46 -9.53 8.98
C HIS A 129 31.15 -10.02 8.37
N PHE A 130 31.00 -11.34 8.16
CA PHE A 130 29.72 -11.92 7.75
C PHE A 130 28.59 -11.62 8.76
N ALA A 131 28.84 -11.85 10.06
CA ALA A 131 27.87 -11.58 11.12
C ALA A 131 27.48 -10.10 11.21
N ASP A 132 28.44 -9.18 11.09
CA ASP A 132 28.21 -7.74 11.11
C ASP A 132 27.33 -7.29 9.94
N ILE A 133 27.55 -7.84 8.73
CA ILE A 133 26.70 -7.57 7.56
C ILE A 133 25.28 -8.10 7.74
N VAL A 134 25.12 -9.32 8.29
CA VAL A 134 23.80 -9.88 8.58
C VAL A 134 23.05 -8.98 9.57
N LYS A 135 23.71 -8.56 10.66
CA LYS A 135 23.13 -7.69 11.67
C LYS A 135 22.73 -6.33 11.11
N PHE A 136 23.57 -5.74 10.26
CA PHE A 136 23.26 -4.51 9.56
C PHE A 136 21.98 -4.66 8.71
N LEU A 137 21.91 -5.69 7.87
CA LEU A 137 20.74 -5.93 7.00
C LEU A 137 19.47 -6.22 7.81
N GLN A 138 19.56 -6.97 8.90
CA GLN A 138 18.44 -7.20 9.82
C GLN A 138 17.95 -5.90 10.46
N SER A 139 18.86 -5.02 10.90
CA SER A 139 18.50 -3.73 11.52
C SER A 139 17.81 -2.76 10.54
N SER A 140 18.08 -2.92 9.25
CA SER A 140 17.43 -2.15 8.18
C SER A 140 16.14 -2.79 7.66
N ALA A 141 15.79 -4.00 8.10
CA ALA A 141 14.69 -4.77 7.52
C ALA A 141 13.35 -4.05 7.67
N ILE A 142 12.52 -4.14 6.64
CA ILE A 142 11.17 -3.59 6.64
C ILE A 142 10.35 -4.37 7.65
N GLU A 143 9.90 -3.67 8.69
CA GLU A 143 9.14 -4.25 9.80
C GLU A 143 9.89 -5.41 10.47
N GLY A 144 11.22 -5.28 10.60
CA GLY A 144 12.11 -6.33 11.12
C GLY A 144 11.73 -6.87 12.50
N ASP A 145 11.27 -5.99 13.40
CA ASP A 145 10.83 -6.32 14.76
C ASP A 145 9.43 -6.95 14.82
N SER A 146 8.74 -7.09 13.69
CA SER A 146 7.42 -7.72 13.68
C SER A 146 7.48 -9.21 14.02
N ASN A 147 6.39 -9.71 14.60
CA ASN A 147 6.16 -11.14 14.86
C ASN A 147 5.82 -11.93 13.58
N LYS A 148 6.09 -11.39 12.39
CA LYS A 148 5.91 -12.10 11.13
C LYS A 148 6.86 -13.30 11.07
N ARG A 149 6.41 -14.37 10.41
CA ARG A 149 7.25 -15.54 10.13
C ARG A 149 8.46 -15.11 9.29
N TRP A 150 9.58 -15.84 9.43
CA TRP A 150 10.84 -15.52 8.74
C TRP A 150 10.70 -15.42 7.21
N SER A 151 9.83 -16.24 6.61
CA SER A 151 9.55 -16.24 5.17
C SER A 151 8.65 -15.09 4.69
N SER A 152 8.21 -14.23 5.62
CA SER A 152 7.47 -12.99 5.37
C SER A 152 8.18 -11.76 5.92
N LYS A 153 9.51 -11.86 6.13
CA LYS A 153 10.37 -10.71 6.46
C LYS A 153 11.15 -10.28 5.22
N PHE A 154 11.36 -8.97 5.13
CA PHE A 154 11.92 -8.33 3.93
C PHE A 154 13.09 -7.42 4.32
N VAL A 155 14.19 -7.49 3.59
CA VAL A 155 15.26 -6.49 3.68
C VAL A 155 14.78 -5.16 3.11
N PHE A 156 15.45 -4.08 3.47
CA PHE A 156 15.25 -2.80 2.80
C PHE A 156 15.59 -2.91 1.30
N PRO A 157 14.83 -2.27 0.40
CA PRO A 157 15.01 -2.40 -1.05
C PRO A 157 16.20 -1.57 -1.55
N TYR A 158 17.42 -2.02 -1.30
CA TYR A 158 18.65 -1.36 -1.76
C TYR A 158 18.97 -1.54 -3.25
N GLY A 159 18.21 -2.39 -3.93
CA GLY A 159 18.39 -2.78 -5.33
C GLY A 159 17.59 -4.03 -5.70
N PRO A 160 17.70 -4.50 -6.96
CA PRO A 160 16.92 -5.61 -7.50
C PRO A 160 17.08 -6.93 -6.73
N ASP A 161 18.25 -7.19 -6.12
CA ASP A 161 18.48 -8.41 -5.36
C ASP A 161 17.73 -8.44 -4.02
N CYS A 162 17.21 -7.29 -3.58
CA CYS A 162 16.38 -7.14 -2.39
C CYS A 162 14.89 -7.39 -2.66
N LEU A 163 14.49 -7.53 -3.93
CA LEU A 163 13.09 -7.61 -4.35
C LEU A 163 12.67 -9.07 -4.52
N TYR A 164 11.72 -9.51 -3.69
CA TYR A 164 11.23 -10.88 -3.66
C TYR A 164 9.82 -11.02 -3.11
N GLU A 165 9.11 -12.08 -3.52
CA GLU A 165 7.70 -12.33 -3.17
C GLU A 165 7.50 -12.80 -1.72
N ASP A 166 6.32 -12.59 -1.12
CA ASP A 166 5.94 -13.22 0.15
C ASP A 166 5.74 -14.75 -0.01
N LEU A 167 6.24 -15.53 0.95
CA LEU A 167 6.27 -16.99 0.87
C LEU A 167 5.72 -17.65 2.13
N ARG A 168 5.01 -18.76 1.92
CA ARG A 168 4.75 -19.76 2.96
C ARG A 168 5.66 -20.96 2.72
N VAL A 169 6.42 -21.31 3.75
CA VAL A 169 7.39 -22.40 3.71
C VAL A 169 7.01 -23.44 4.76
N THR A 170 6.78 -24.68 4.32
CA THR A 170 6.46 -25.83 5.19
C THR A 170 7.36 -26.99 4.80
N GLY A 171 8.42 -27.21 5.58
CA GLY A 171 9.50 -28.13 5.19
C GLY A 171 10.17 -27.65 3.89
N GLU A 172 10.19 -28.50 2.87
CA GLU A 172 10.69 -28.17 1.53
C GLU A 172 9.65 -27.49 0.63
N LYS A 173 8.36 -27.53 0.99
CA LYS A 173 7.30 -26.95 0.17
C LYS A 173 7.29 -25.43 0.30
N VAL A 174 7.44 -24.73 -0.83
CA VAL A 174 7.47 -23.27 -0.91
C VAL A 174 6.36 -22.78 -1.83
N THR A 175 5.34 -22.15 -1.27
CA THR A 175 4.21 -21.57 -2.02
C THR A 175 4.17 -20.06 -1.84
N ASN A 176 3.73 -19.34 -2.88
CA ASN A 176 3.38 -17.92 -2.76
C ASN A 176 2.33 -17.72 -1.65
N ASP A 177 2.49 -16.70 -0.81
CA ASP A 177 1.48 -16.30 0.16
C ASP A 177 0.95 -14.91 -0.19
N ARG A 178 -0.38 -14.80 -0.27
CA ARG A 178 -1.10 -13.56 -0.59
C ARG A 178 -1.53 -12.80 0.68
N ARG A 179 -0.99 -13.17 1.84
CA ARG A 179 -1.24 -12.46 3.09
C ARG A 179 -0.54 -11.10 3.12
N PHE A 180 0.76 -11.03 2.85
CA PHE A 180 1.47 -9.75 2.95
C PHE A 180 1.70 -9.09 1.59
N PHE A 181 1.69 -9.85 0.50
CA PHE A 181 1.61 -9.36 -0.88
C PHE A 181 0.21 -9.65 -1.43
N GLY A 182 -0.75 -8.84 -0.98
CA GLY A 182 -2.19 -9.05 -1.08
C GLY A 182 -2.83 -8.48 -2.34
N ARG A 183 -2.06 -8.20 -3.40
CA ARG A 183 -2.49 -7.56 -4.67
C ARG A 183 -2.70 -6.05 -4.59
N THR A 184 -2.51 -5.41 -3.44
CA THR A 184 -2.62 -3.94 -3.36
C THR A 184 -1.45 -3.27 -4.10
N GLY A 185 -0.26 -3.86 -4.10
CA GLY A 185 0.86 -3.40 -4.93
C GLY A 185 0.65 -3.63 -6.42
N GLU A 186 -0.08 -4.68 -6.79
CA GLU A 186 -0.53 -4.90 -8.18
C GLU A 186 -1.50 -3.79 -8.63
N LEU A 187 -2.46 -3.40 -7.80
CA LEU A 187 -3.35 -2.26 -8.10
C LEU A 187 -2.56 -0.96 -8.24
N LEU A 188 -1.64 -0.70 -7.31
CA LEU A 188 -0.77 0.48 -7.36
C LEU A 188 0.02 0.54 -8.68
N TYR A 189 0.61 -0.58 -9.10
CA TYR A 189 1.34 -0.65 -10.37
C TYR A 189 0.43 -0.26 -11.55
N LEU A 190 -0.79 -0.82 -11.62
CA LEU A 190 -1.75 -0.49 -12.68
C LEU A 190 -2.18 0.98 -12.65
N MET A 191 -2.38 1.56 -11.45
CA MET A 191 -2.68 2.99 -11.32
C MET A 191 -1.55 3.85 -11.89
N LEU A 192 -0.29 3.50 -11.61
CA LEU A 192 0.87 4.20 -12.14
C LEU A 192 1.03 4.03 -13.66
N CYS A 193 0.73 2.86 -14.23
CA CYS A 193 0.66 2.68 -15.69
C CYS A 193 -0.33 3.66 -16.33
N ARG A 194 -1.51 3.80 -15.71
CA ARG A 194 -2.63 4.60 -16.23
C ARG A 194 -2.55 6.09 -15.88
N SER A 195 -1.55 6.50 -15.09
CA SER A 195 -1.35 7.89 -14.67
C SER A 195 -0.79 8.81 -15.76
N GLY A 196 -0.22 8.25 -16.84
CA GLY A 196 0.49 9.03 -17.85
C GLY A 196 1.81 9.63 -17.37
N ARG A 197 2.40 9.13 -16.27
CA ARG A 197 3.70 9.56 -15.71
C ARG A 197 4.70 8.41 -15.55
N GLY A 198 4.38 7.22 -16.05
CA GLY A 198 5.14 5.98 -15.83
C GLY A 198 6.61 6.08 -16.21
N GLU A 199 6.93 6.69 -17.37
CA GLU A 199 8.30 6.87 -17.85
C GLU A 199 9.13 7.77 -16.90
N GLU A 200 8.58 8.90 -16.47
CA GLU A 200 9.26 9.79 -15.53
C GLU A 200 9.49 9.12 -14.17
N ILE A 201 8.51 8.36 -13.68
CA ILE A 201 8.63 7.61 -12.43
C ILE A 201 9.72 6.54 -12.55
N LEU A 202 9.74 5.79 -13.65
CA LEU A 202 10.77 4.79 -13.90
C LEU A 202 12.16 5.41 -13.87
N SER A 203 12.36 6.51 -14.60
CA SER A 203 13.64 7.22 -14.63
C SER A 203 14.12 7.63 -13.23
N ARG A 204 13.20 8.09 -12.38
CA ARG A 204 13.52 8.43 -10.99
C ARG A 204 13.85 7.18 -10.14
N LEU A 205 13.09 6.09 -10.27
CA LEU A 205 13.37 4.83 -9.57
C LEU A 205 14.68 4.18 -10.02
N GLU A 206 15.10 4.36 -11.28
CA GLU A 206 16.42 3.93 -11.75
C GLU A 206 17.54 4.78 -11.15
N SER A 207 17.31 6.09 -10.99
CA SER A 207 18.31 6.99 -10.39
C SER A 207 18.62 6.67 -8.92
N THR A 208 17.70 6.04 -8.18
CA THR A 208 17.95 5.55 -6.81
C THR A 208 18.72 4.23 -6.78
N GLY A 209 18.85 3.54 -7.91
CA GLY A 209 19.49 2.23 -8.02
C GLY A 209 18.64 1.07 -7.50
N ILE A 210 17.37 1.31 -7.13
CA ILE A 210 16.42 0.27 -6.68
C ILE A 210 15.99 -0.60 -7.86
N ILE A 211 15.71 0.05 -8.99
CA ILE A 211 15.24 -0.58 -10.24
C ILE A 211 16.34 -0.46 -11.30
N THR A 212 16.40 -1.43 -12.20
CA THR A 212 17.26 -1.35 -13.39
C THR A 212 16.64 -2.12 -14.56
N GLN A 213 16.69 -1.56 -15.76
CA GLN A 213 16.35 -2.30 -16.98
C GLN A 213 17.41 -3.35 -17.36
N ASN A 214 18.66 -3.19 -16.91
CA ASN A 214 19.79 -4.03 -17.30
C ASN A 214 20.06 -5.17 -16.31
N TYR A 215 19.01 -5.68 -15.64
CA TYR A 215 19.18 -6.72 -14.62
C TYR A 215 19.63 -8.03 -15.26
N SER A 216 20.77 -8.56 -14.80
CA SER A 216 21.35 -9.80 -15.28
C SER A 216 22.14 -10.51 -14.17
N VAL A 217 22.61 -11.73 -14.42
CA VAL A 217 23.47 -12.47 -13.49
C VAL A 217 24.79 -11.72 -13.21
N GLU A 218 25.24 -10.90 -14.14
CA GLU A 218 26.47 -10.08 -14.02
C GLU A 218 26.22 -8.75 -13.31
N TYR A 219 24.98 -8.27 -13.26
CA TYR A 219 24.63 -7.03 -12.58
C TYR A 219 25.02 -7.06 -11.09
N ARG A 220 25.54 -5.94 -10.59
CA ARG A 220 25.96 -5.79 -9.18
C ARG A 220 25.20 -4.68 -8.45
N GLY A 221 24.79 -3.63 -9.16
CA GLY A 221 24.05 -2.51 -8.60
C GLY A 221 24.84 -1.70 -7.57
N SER A 222 24.12 -0.99 -6.72
CA SER A 222 24.70 -0.16 -5.65
C SER A 222 25.56 -0.98 -4.69
N LYS A 223 26.46 -0.32 -3.95
CA LYS A 223 27.24 -0.96 -2.88
C LYS A 223 26.35 -1.70 -1.87
N TRP A 224 25.14 -1.18 -1.62
CA TRP A 224 24.17 -1.76 -0.70
C TRP A 224 23.50 -3.01 -1.27
N ASN A 225 23.13 -3.00 -2.56
CA ASN A 225 22.64 -4.19 -3.26
C ASN A 225 23.68 -5.32 -3.27
N GLN A 226 24.96 -4.97 -3.40
CA GLN A 226 26.06 -5.93 -3.37
C GLN A 226 26.18 -6.67 -2.02
N LEU A 227 25.83 -6.02 -0.90
CA LEU A 227 25.82 -6.68 0.41
C LEU A 227 24.78 -7.81 0.47
N VAL A 228 23.58 -7.56 -0.06
CA VAL A 228 22.52 -8.57 -0.13
C VAL A 228 22.90 -9.67 -1.13
N LEU A 229 23.45 -9.30 -2.29
CA LEU A 229 23.94 -10.24 -3.28
C LEU A 229 25.02 -11.19 -2.72
N ALA A 230 25.90 -10.70 -1.85
CA ALA A 230 26.93 -11.52 -1.22
C ALA A 230 26.34 -12.68 -0.41
N LEU A 231 25.12 -12.51 0.13
CA LEU A 231 24.38 -13.53 0.87
C LEU A 231 23.57 -14.49 -0.01
N GLN A 232 23.50 -14.27 -1.32
CA GLN A 232 22.69 -15.10 -2.22
C GLN A 232 23.52 -16.22 -2.85
N SER A 233 22.88 -17.37 -3.05
CA SER A 233 23.47 -18.42 -3.85
C SER A 233 23.43 -18.01 -5.34
N PRO A 234 24.47 -18.30 -6.15
CA PRO A 234 24.48 -17.98 -7.58
C PRO A 234 23.24 -18.48 -8.34
N SER A 235 22.62 -19.59 -7.90
CA SER A 235 21.44 -20.18 -8.54
C SER A 235 20.16 -19.37 -8.35
N GLU A 236 20.06 -18.50 -7.33
CA GLU A 236 18.81 -17.80 -7.01
C GLU A 236 18.39 -16.76 -8.06
N ARG A 237 19.35 -16.20 -8.79
CA ARG A 237 19.06 -15.28 -9.91
C ARG A 237 18.50 -15.98 -11.15
N SER A 238 18.62 -17.29 -11.24
CA SER A 238 18.26 -18.07 -12.43
C SER A 238 16.90 -18.76 -12.33
N MET A 239 16.18 -18.61 -11.22
CA MET A 239 14.91 -19.31 -10.97
C MET A 239 13.78 -18.35 -10.54
N PRO A 240 13.32 -17.46 -11.45
CA PRO A 240 12.12 -16.68 -11.19
C PRO A 240 10.86 -17.57 -11.18
N ARG A 241 9.79 -17.08 -10.58
CA ARG A 241 8.44 -17.66 -10.60
C ARG A 241 7.48 -16.69 -11.26
N THR A 242 6.64 -17.20 -12.15
CA THR A 242 5.61 -16.40 -12.81
C THR A 242 4.44 -16.14 -11.86
N SER A 243 3.90 -14.93 -11.92
CA SER A 243 2.72 -14.52 -11.17
C SER A 243 1.47 -15.33 -11.53
N GLY A 244 0.53 -15.40 -10.59
CA GLY A 244 -0.78 -16.03 -10.78
C GLY A 244 -1.71 -15.25 -11.72
N SER A 245 -3.03 -15.32 -11.51
CA SER A 245 -4.01 -14.59 -12.34
C SER A 245 -3.74 -13.07 -12.37
N PRO A 246 -3.96 -12.40 -13.51
CA PRO A 246 -3.73 -10.95 -13.62
C PRO A 246 -4.58 -10.13 -12.63
N PRO A 247 -4.04 -9.00 -12.13
CA PRO A 247 -4.82 -8.02 -11.36
C PRO A 247 -5.88 -7.33 -12.21
N TYR A 248 -6.82 -6.68 -11.51
CA TYR A 248 -7.98 -6.01 -12.09
C TYR A 248 -8.14 -4.68 -11.39
N LEU A 249 -8.03 -3.61 -12.17
CA LEU A 249 -8.33 -2.25 -11.77
C LEU A 249 -9.52 -1.77 -12.62
N PRO A 250 -10.66 -1.34 -12.01
CA PRO A 250 -11.92 -1.22 -12.75
C PRO A 250 -12.00 -0.06 -13.72
N TYR A 251 -11.18 0.97 -13.54
CA TYR A 251 -11.25 2.18 -14.35
C TYR A 251 -9.96 2.35 -15.14
N GLU A 252 -10.09 2.61 -16.44
CA GLU A 252 -8.96 2.94 -17.31
C GLU A 252 -8.33 4.27 -16.92
N LYS A 253 -9.16 5.28 -16.57
CA LYS A 253 -8.69 6.64 -16.26
C LYS A 253 -9.40 7.17 -15.04
N LEU A 254 -8.61 7.74 -14.13
CA LEU A 254 -9.06 8.45 -12.93
C LEU A 254 -8.06 9.56 -12.60
N ILE A 255 -8.58 10.71 -12.17
CA ILE A 255 -7.73 11.83 -11.74
C ILE A 255 -6.89 11.43 -10.52
N GLU A 256 -7.40 10.52 -9.70
CA GLU A 256 -6.70 9.94 -8.55
C GLU A 256 -5.39 9.23 -8.96
N TYR A 257 -5.31 8.66 -10.17
CA TYR A 257 -4.08 8.02 -10.66
C TYR A 257 -3.01 9.06 -11.03
N GLU A 258 -3.44 10.16 -11.66
CA GLU A 258 -2.56 11.27 -12.03
C GLU A 258 -2.04 11.99 -10.78
N GLN A 259 -2.93 12.29 -9.83
CA GLN A 259 -2.58 12.97 -8.58
C GLN A 259 -1.60 12.15 -7.72
N LEU A 260 -1.80 10.83 -7.64
CA LEU A 260 -0.85 9.91 -7.00
C LEU A 260 0.54 10.00 -7.65
N ALA A 261 0.59 9.96 -8.98
CA ALA A 261 1.84 9.99 -9.72
C ALA A 261 2.55 11.35 -9.63
N ASP A 262 1.81 12.45 -9.67
CA ASP A 262 2.36 13.81 -9.54
C ASP A 262 2.96 14.03 -8.15
N ASP A 263 2.37 13.48 -7.09
CA ASP A 263 2.93 13.50 -5.74
C ASP A 263 4.19 12.64 -5.60
N TRP A 264 4.20 11.47 -6.23
CA TRP A 264 5.39 10.64 -6.34
C TRP A 264 6.54 11.40 -6.98
N LEU A 265 6.28 12.03 -8.13
CA LEU A 265 7.29 12.81 -8.84
C LEU A 265 7.77 14.01 -8.00
N SER A 266 6.87 14.69 -7.29
CA SER A 266 7.25 15.81 -6.41
C SER A 266 8.23 15.37 -5.32
N ILE A 267 7.97 14.21 -4.68
CA ILE A 267 8.85 13.63 -3.66
C ILE A 267 10.16 13.11 -4.28
N LEU A 268 10.10 12.38 -5.40
CA LEU A 268 11.28 11.81 -6.05
C LEU A 268 12.20 12.85 -6.69
N ARG A 269 11.72 14.08 -6.90
CA ARG A 269 12.51 15.24 -7.36
C ARG A 269 13.16 16.02 -6.20
N CYS A 270 12.80 15.72 -4.96
CA CYS A 270 13.48 16.30 -3.81
C CYS A 270 14.92 15.76 -3.74
N ASP A 271 15.87 16.63 -3.38
CA ASP A 271 17.28 16.29 -3.14
C ASP A 271 17.45 15.62 -1.77
N LEU A 272 16.75 14.49 -1.59
CA LEU A 272 16.84 13.66 -0.41
C LEU A 272 18.01 12.67 -0.56
N PRO A 273 18.79 12.42 0.52
CA PRO A 273 19.88 11.45 0.47
C PRO A 273 19.41 10.04 0.10
N ASP A 274 20.15 9.38 -0.80
CA ASP A 274 20.04 7.96 -1.15
C ASP A 274 18.58 7.45 -1.29
N TYR A 275 18.05 6.80 -0.24
CA TYR A 275 16.75 6.12 -0.22
C TYR A 275 15.72 6.81 0.68
N ASP A 276 16.02 8.00 1.20
CA ASP A 276 15.19 8.72 2.17
C ASP A 276 13.86 9.19 1.57
N SER A 277 13.72 9.18 0.24
CA SER A 277 12.45 9.39 -0.44
C SER A 277 11.45 8.26 -0.23
N LEU A 278 11.90 7.01 0.03
CA LEU A 278 11.02 5.85 0.12
C LEU A 278 9.99 5.92 1.27
N PRO A 279 10.35 6.27 2.52
CA PRO A 279 9.34 6.45 3.58
C PRO A 279 8.25 7.46 3.21
N HIS A 280 8.59 8.51 2.46
CA HIS A 280 7.64 9.51 1.97
C HIS A 280 6.77 8.96 0.84
N ILE A 281 7.35 8.21 -0.11
CA ILE A 281 6.62 7.47 -1.14
C ILE A 281 5.61 6.49 -0.52
N VAL A 282 6.03 5.73 0.50
CA VAL A 282 5.17 4.80 1.24
C VAL A 282 4.00 5.54 1.89
N THR A 283 4.29 6.65 2.57
CA THR A 283 3.29 7.46 3.28
C THR A 283 2.28 8.09 2.32
N ILE A 284 2.74 8.71 1.23
CA ILE A 284 1.85 9.38 0.27
C ILE A 284 1.01 8.37 -0.53
N THR A 285 1.59 7.21 -0.85
CA THR A 285 0.86 6.10 -1.49
C THR A 285 -0.28 5.63 -0.61
N GLY A 286 -0.05 5.47 0.69
CA GLY A 286 -1.11 5.08 1.60
C GLY A 286 -2.22 6.12 1.71
N LEU A 287 -1.88 7.41 1.65
CA LEU A 287 -2.89 8.47 1.60
C LEU A 287 -3.75 8.36 0.32
N HIS A 288 -3.11 8.22 -0.83
CA HIS A 288 -3.82 8.09 -2.11
C HIS A 288 -4.67 6.84 -2.22
N LEU A 289 -4.23 5.70 -1.68
CA LEU A 289 -5.05 4.49 -1.66
C LEU A 289 -6.25 4.61 -0.71
N ILE A 290 -6.14 5.37 0.38
CA ILE A 290 -7.30 5.76 1.21
C ILE A 290 -8.24 6.68 0.43
N ILE A 291 -7.71 7.68 -0.28
CA ILE A 291 -8.52 8.59 -1.09
C ILE A 291 -9.24 7.83 -2.21
N TYR A 292 -8.56 6.92 -2.89
CA TYR A 292 -9.15 6.04 -3.90
C TYR A 292 -10.30 5.21 -3.33
N LEU A 293 -10.08 4.54 -2.19
CA LEU A 293 -11.11 3.76 -1.50
C LEU A 293 -12.38 4.60 -1.24
N LEU A 294 -12.20 5.77 -0.61
CA LEU A 294 -13.33 6.60 -0.16
C LEU A 294 -14.00 7.36 -1.30
N SER A 295 -13.22 7.87 -2.26
CA SER A 295 -13.74 8.56 -3.45
C SER A 295 -14.52 7.60 -4.35
N ARG A 296 -14.13 6.32 -4.37
CA ARG A 296 -14.91 5.29 -5.07
C ARG A 296 -16.19 4.92 -4.35
N ALA A 297 -16.15 4.78 -3.03
CA ALA A 297 -17.37 4.60 -2.25
C ALA A 297 -18.37 5.77 -2.46
N LYS A 298 -17.90 7.02 -2.42
CA LYS A 298 -18.76 8.20 -2.63
C LYS A 298 -19.36 8.27 -4.02
N ALA A 299 -18.57 7.98 -5.06
CA ALA A 299 -19.09 7.97 -6.43
C ALA A 299 -20.13 6.86 -6.65
N THR A 300 -19.92 5.68 -6.07
CA THR A 300 -20.92 4.61 -6.08
C THR A 300 -22.22 5.05 -5.41
N LEU A 301 -22.14 5.79 -4.31
CA LEU A 301 -23.30 6.32 -3.59
C LEU A 301 -23.92 7.58 -4.21
N GLY A 302 -23.32 8.16 -5.26
CA GLY A 302 -23.75 9.44 -5.82
C GLY A 302 -23.55 10.64 -4.88
N GLU A 303 -22.63 10.54 -3.92
CA GLU A 303 -22.36 11.58 -2.92
C GLU A 303 -21.31 12.61 -3.37
N ALA A 304 -21.29 13.77 -2.68
CA ALA A 304 -20.36 14.86 -2.92
C ALA A 304 -18.89 14.50 -2.61
N SER A 305 -17.98 15.44 -2.90
CA SER A 305 -16.53 15.27 -2.77
C SER A 305 -16.05 14.80 -1.39
N LEU A 306 -14.90 14.13 -1.37
CA LEU A 306 -14.27 13.62 -0.16
C LEU A 306 -13.70 14.75 0.70
N GLN A 307 -13.87 14.65 2.02
CA GLN A 307 -13.29 15.60 2.97
C GLN A 307 -12.71 14.87 4.19
N PHE A 308 -11.73 15.51 4.82
CA PHE A 308 -11.12 15.08 6.06
C PHE A 308 -10.95 16.29 6.98
N VAL A 309 -11.73 16.36 8.05
CA VAL A 309 -11.52 17.37 9.10
C VAL A 309 -10.34 16.92 9.96
N LEU A 310 -9.24 17.68 9.93
CA LEU A 310 -8.01 17.31 10.63
C LEU A 310 -7.85 18.08 11.93
N GLU A 311 -7.79 17.38 13.07
CA GLU A 311 -7.41 18.00 14.33
C GLU A 311 -5.88 18.09 14.43
N ILE A 312 -5.36 19.30 14.59
CA ILE A 312 -4.01 19.51 15.07
C ILE A 312 -4.04 19.45 16.59
N VAL A 313 -3.48 18.36 17.13
CA VAL A 313 -3.60 17.96 18.54
C VAL A 313 -3.47 19.14 19.50
N ALA A 314 -4.54 19.41 20.22
CA ALA A 314 -4.62 20.47 21.22
C ALA A 314 -4.53 19.91 22.66
N PRO A 315 -4.03 20.70 23.64
CA PRO A 315 -3.99 20.30 25.05
C PRO A 315 -5.38 20.06 25.66
N LYS A 316 -6.39 20.80 25.20
CA LYS A 316 -7.79 20.69 25.62
C LYS A 316 -8.64 20.15 24.47
N LYS A 317 -9.81 19.61 24.80
CA LYS A 317 -10.81 19.19 23.81
C LYS A 317 -11.32 20.44 23.05
N THR A 318 -11.48 20.33 21.73
CA THR A 318 -11.97 21.38 20.83
C THR A 318 -13.11 20.85 19.98
N THR A 319 -13.93 21.73 19.40
CA THR A 319 -14.99 21.34 18.46
C THR A 319 -14.43 20.62 17.23
N VAL A 320 -13.28 21.09 16.71
CA VAL A 320 -12.55 20.42 15.62
C VAL A 320 -12.21 18.96 15.95
N ARG A 321 -11.91 18.63 17.22
CA ARG A 321 -11.65 17.24 17.62
C ARG A 321 -12.90 16.37 17.45
N GLU A 322 -14.07 16.89 17.80
CA GLU A 322 -15.34 16.17 17.68
C GLU A 322 -15.68 15.96 16.20
N LEU A 323 -15.58 17.01 15.38
CA LEU A 323 -15.79 16.94 13.94
C LEU A 323 -14.81 16.00 13.24
N ALA A 324 -13.52 16.01 13.62
CA ALA A 324 -12.53 15.08 13.10
C ALA A 324 -12.83 13.62 13.49
N SER A 325 -13.40 13.39 14.67
CA SER A 325 -13.87 12.07 15.10
C SER A 325 -15.12 11.62 14.33
N ASP A 326 -16.08 12.52 14.11
CA ASP A 326 -17.31 12.22 13.39
C ASP A 326 -17.04 11.95 11.92
N GLU A 327 -16.22 12.78 11.28
CA GLU A 327 -15.81 12.59 9.88
C GLU A 327 -15.03 11.28 9.69
N PHE A 328 -14.16 10.94 10.64
CA PHE A 328 -13.46 9.64 10.60
C PHE A 328 -14.44 8.47 10.60
N GLN A 329 -15.46 8.50 11.46
CA GLN A 329 -16.45 7.42 11.52
C GLN A 329 -17.33 7.39 10.27
N ARG A 330 -17.75 8.55 9.75
CA ARG A 330 -18.48 8.65 8.48
C ARG A 330 -17.69 8.00 7.36
N ASN A 331 -16.44 8.43 7.16
CA ASN A 331 -15.57 7.90 6.12
C ASN A 331 -15.30 6.40 6.30
N ASN A 332 -15.09 5.93 7.53
CA ASN A 332 -14.87 4.51 7.79
C ASN A 332 -16.06 3.61 7.42
N ASN A 333 -17.28 4.16 7.43
CA ASN A 333 -18.50 3.43 7.07
C ASN A 333 -18.86 3.52 5.58
N LEU A 334 -18.23 4.43 4.81
CA LEU A 334 -18.54 4.62 3.39
C LEU A 334 -18.35 3.35 2.54
N PRO A 335 -17.25 2.57 2.66
CA PRO A 335 -17.06 1.40 1.82
C PRO A 335 -18.16 0.35 2.00
N GLN A 336 -18.59 0.08 3.25
CA GLN A 336 -19.70 -0.85 3.49
C GLN A 336 -21.01 -0.33 2.88
N ARG A 337 -21.32 0.96 3.03
CA ARG A 337 -22.50 1.57 2.42
C ARG A 337 -22.51 1.40 0.89
N ALA A 338 -21.35 1.57 0.26
CA ALA A 338 -21.20 1.39 -1.19
C ALA A 338 -21.46 -0.07 -1.62
N VAL A 339 -20.96 -1.06 -0.86
CA VAL A 339 -21.27 -2.49 -1.10
C VAL A 339 -22.76 -2.76 -1.01
N GLU A 340 -23.41 -2.29 0.07
CA GLU A 340 -24.84 -2.48 0.27
C GLU A 340 -25.67 -1.79 -0.83
N PHE A 341 -25.26 -0.60 -1.25
CA PHE A 341 -25.90 0.15 -2.33
C PHE A 341 -25.80 -0.58 -3.66
N THR A 342 -24.61 -1.04 -4.06
CA THR A 342 -24.39 -1.76 -5.32
C THR A 342 -25.28 -3.00 -5.45
N ILE A 343 -25.47 -3.74 -4.35
CA ILE A 343 -26.34 -4.92 -4.34
C ILE A 343 -27.80 -4.49 -4.40
N ARG A 344 -28.22 -3.49 -3.63
CA ARG A 344 -29.62 -3.05 -3.59
C ARG A 344 -30.07 -2.36 -4.87
N SER A 345 -29.19 -1.64 -5.56
CA SER A 345 -29.54 -0.90 -6.78
C SER A 345 -30.04 -1.79 -7.92
N ILE A 346 -29.79 -3.10 -7.86
CA ILE A 346 -30.33 -4.02 -8.88
C ILE A 346 -31.86 -4.07 -8.84
N THR A 347 -32.50 -3.76 -7.71
CA THR A 347 -33.97 -3.80 -7.63
C THR A 347 -34.63 -2.81 -8.57
N ASP A 348 -33.90 -1.76 -8.95
CA ASP A 348 -34.34 -0.73 -9.86
C ASP A 348 -34.05 -1.09 -11.34
N SER A 349 -33.42 -2.24 -11.61
CA SER A 349 -33.04 -2.68 -12.95
C SER A 349 -34.20 -3.34 -13.70
N PRO A 350 -34.31 -3.16 -15.03
CA PRO A 350 -35.32 -3.83 -15.85
C PRO A 350 -35.23 -5.36 -15.79
N GLU A 351 -34.01 -5.90 -15.69
CA GLU A 351 -33.73 -7.33 -15.61
C GLU A 351 -34.33 -7.90 -14.32
N TRP A 352 -34.13 -7.24 -13.18
CA TRP A 352 -34.71 -7.65 -11.91
C TRP A 352 -36.25 -7.64 -11.94
N GLN A 353 -36.84 -6.58 -12.50
CA GLN A 353 -38.29 -6.50 -12.67
C GLN A 353 -38.83 -7.60 -13.59
N THR A 354 -38.05 -8.03 -14.57
CA THR A 354 -38.40 -9.16 -15.45
C THR A 354 -38.39 -10.47 -14.67
N CYS A 355 -37.38 -10.71 -13.83
CA CYS A 355 -37.33 -11.88 -12.94
C CYS A 355 -38.55 -11.95 -12.02
N LEU A 356 -38.96 -10.82 -11.41
CA LEU A 356 -40.11 -10.79 -10.50
C LEU A 356 -41.44 -11.18 -11.17
N ASN A 357 -41.58 -10.90 -12.46
CA ASN A 357 -42.80 -11.17 -13.22
C ASN A 357 -42.78 -12.52 -13.97
N SER A 358 -41.73 -13.32 -13.80
CA SER A 358 -41.59 -14.60 -14.50
C SER A 358 -42.39 -15.73 -13.83
N HIS A 359 -42.45 -16.89 -14.49
CA HIS A 359 -43.10 -18.08 -13.94
C HIS A 359 -42.28 -18.74 -12.83
N THR A 360 -40.97 -18.47 -12.79
CA THR A 360 -39.99 -19.04 -11.86
C THR A 360 -39.12 -17.95 -11.23
N PRO A 361 -39.69 -16.96 -10.50
CA PRO A 361 -38.94 -15.78 -10.07
C PRO A 361 -37.70 -16.07 -9.24
N GLY A 362 -37.73 -17.14 -8.43
CA GLY A 362 -36.58 -17.56 -7.62
C GLY A 362 -35.43 -18.11 -8.46
N GLU A 363 -35.70 -18.93 -9.48
CA GLU A 363 -34.65 -19.49 -10.35
C GLU A 363 -34.04 -18.39 -11.22
N ASP A 364 -34.88 -17.55 -11.81
CA ASP A 364 -34.42 -16.44 -12.66
C ASP A 364 -33.60 -15.42 -11.86
N ALA A 365 -33.96 -15.18 -10.58
CA ALA A 365 -33.18 -14.34 -9.69
C ALA A 365 -31.83 -14.97 -9.33
N ILE A 366 -31.75 -16.30 -9.15
CA ILE A 366 -30.48 -17.00 -8.92
C ILE A 366 -29.55 -16.79 -10.13
N ASP A 367 -30.06 -17.02 -11.33
CA ASP A 367 -29.27 -16.90 -12.57
C ASP A 367 -28.77 -15.45 -12.77
N LEU A 368 -29.63 -14.46 -12.54
CA LEU A 368 -29.26 -13.04 -12.64
C LEU A 368 -28.20 -12.65 -11.59
N LEU A 369 -28.34 -13.09 -10.34
CA LEU A 369 -27.36 -12.80 -9.28
C LEU A 369 -26.02 -13.50 -9.54
N GLU A 370 -26.04 -14.71 -10.09
CA GLU A 370 -24.83 -15.43 -10.48
C GLU A 370 -24.10 -14.71 -11.63
N GLU A 371 -24.84 -14.22 -12.63
CA GLU A 371 -24.28 -13.43 -13.73
C GLU A 371 -23.62 -12.13 -13.22
N LEU A 372 -24.40 -11.31 -12.51
CA LEU A 372 -23.96 -9.98 -12.07
C LEU A 372 -22.85 -10.04 -11.02
N PHE A 373 -22.97 -10.94 -10.04
CA PHE A 373 -22.10 -10.95 -8.86
C PHE A 373 -21.19 -12.17 -8.76
N ALA A 374 -21.24 -13.14 -9.68
CA ALA A 374 -20.53 -14.42 -9.51
C ALA A 374 -20.80 -15.04 -8.13
N TRP A 375 -22.06 -15.00 -7.71
CA TRP A 375 -22.52 -15.58 -6.46
C TRP A 375 -23.41 -16.78 -6.74
N SER A 376 -22.90 -17.99 -6.46
CA SER A 376 -23.67 -19.21 -6.64
C SER A 376 -24.57 -19.47 -5.44
N ALA A 377 -25.81 -18.98 -5.50
CA ALA A 377 -26.79 -19.13 -4.42
C ALA A 377 -27.03 -20.60 -4.01
N LYS A 378 -26.88 -21.56 -4.94
CA LYS A 378 -27.08 -23.00 -4.71
C LYS A 378 -25.96 -23.67 -3.91
N GLU A 379 -24.72 -23.19 -4.05
CA GLU A 379 -23.59 -23.67 -3.25
C GLU A 379 -23.51 -22.95 -1.91
N GLU A 380 -23.95 -21.68 -1.92
CA GLU A 380 -23.78 -20.79 -0.80
C GLU A 380 -24.97 -20.77 0.15
N SER A 381 -26.21 -20.97 -0.30
CA SER A 381 -27.41 -21.01 0.53
C SER A 381 -28.25 -22.26 0.24
N ASP A 382 -29.34 -22.47 0.97
CA ASP A 382 -30.30 -23.57 0.70
C ASP A 382 -31.00 -23.41 -0.68
N GLY A 383 -30.64 -22.40 -1.48
CA GLY A 383 -31.13 -22.15 -2.83
C GLY A 383 -32.64 -21.92 -2.91
N SER A 384 -33.27 -21.68 -1.76
CA SER A 384 -34.71 -21.58 -1.57
C SER A 384 -35.03 -20.28 -0.87
N GLY A 385 -36.06 -19.58 -1.37
CA GLY A 385 -36.46 -18.27 -0.87
C GLY A 385 -37.09 -17.43 -1.97
N SER A 386 -37.74 -16.33 -1.58
CA SER A 386 -38.17 -15.31 -2.53
C SER A 386 -36.94 -14.59 -3.13
N PRO A 387 -37.07 -13.91 -4.29
CA PRO A 387 -36.00 -13.07 -4.84
C PRO A 387 -35.45 -12.06 -3.82
N GLU A 388 -36.30 -11.52 -2.94
CA GLU A 388 -35.88 -10.60 -1.89
C GLU A 388 -35.05 -11.31 -0.79
N ASP A 389 -35.39 -12.54 -0.42
CA ASP A 389 -34.60 -13.33 0.53
C ASP A 389 -33.21 -13.65 -0.03
N LEU A 390 -33.13 -14.00 -1.33
CA LEU A 390 -31.87 -14.26 -2.03
C LEU A 390 -30.97 -13.01 -2.06
N LEU A 391 -31.55 -11.85 -2.38
CA LEU A 391 -30.83 -10.58 -2.40
C LEU A 391 -30.30 -10.19 -1.01
N ASN A 392 -31.11 -10.39 0.03
CA ASN A 392 -30.70 -10.14 1.41
C ASN A 392 -29.57 -11.08 1.86
N SER A 393 -29.62 -12.36 1.47
CA SER A 393 -28.57 -13.34 1.74
C SER A 393 -27.24 -12.94 1.09
N LEU A 394 -27.27 -12.55 -0.20
CA LEU A 394 -26.09 -12.01 -0.90
C LEU A 394 -25.54 -10.79 -0.17
N ARG A 395 -26.40 -9.82 0.19
CA ARG A 395 -25.99 -8.60 0.91
C ARG A 395 -25.28 -8.92 2.22
N GLU A 396 -25.86 -9.78 3.05
CA GLU A 396 -25.27 -10.14 4.35
C GLU A 396 -23.91 -10.82 4.21
N ARG A 397 -23.76 -11.69 3.21
CA ARG A 397 -22.48 -12.36 2.90
C ARG A 397 -21.44 -11.40 2.36
N ALA A 398 -21.82 -10.53 1.42
CA ALA A 398 -20.94 -9.53 0.85
C ALA A 398 -20.43 -8.59 1.95
N VAL A 399 -21.31 -8.09 2.82
CA VAL A 399 -20.93 -7.27 3.98
C VAL A 399 -20.01 -8.03 4.93
N LYS A 400 -20.32 -9.30 5.24
CA LYS A 400 -19.48 -10.13 6.10
C LYS A 400 -18.09 -10.34 5.50
N ARG A 401 -17.97 -10.62 4.20
CA ARG A 401 -16.69 -10.75 3.47
C ARG A 401 -15.93 -9.42 3.48
N HIS A 402 -16.59 -8.33 3.14
CA HIS A 402 -16.02 -6.98 3.13
C HIS A 402 -15.41 -6.63 4.50
N GLN A 403 -16.14 -6.87 5.59
CA GLN A 403 -15.71 -6.58 6.96
C GLN A 403 -14.50 -7.42 7.41
N GLN A 404 -14.18 -8.54 6.76
CA GLN A 404 -12.99 -9.33 7.11
C GLN A 404 -11.70 -8.56 6.83
N HIS A 405 -11.65 -7.81 5.72
CA HIS A 405 -10.44 -7.18 5.23
C HIS A 405 -10.64 -5.76 4.70
N LEU A 406 -11.32 -5.59 3.55
CA LEU A 406 -11.42 -4.28 2.88
C LEU A 406 -12.12 -3.23 3.76
N GLY A 407 -13.14 -3.61 4.53
CA GLY A 407 -13.81 -2.73 5.49
C GLY A 407 -12.93 -2.26 6.66
N LYS A 408 -11.78 -2.91 6.89
CA LYS A 408 -10.77 -2.47 7.87
C LYS A 408 -9.68 -1.58 7.27
N PHE A 409 -9.58 -1.53 5.94
CA PHE A 409 -8.48 -0.89 5.23
C PHE A 409 -8.30 0.57 5.64
N HIS A 410 -9.36 1.39 5.58
CA HIS A 410 -9.30 2.80 5.97
C HIS A 410 -8.77 3.00 7.39
N GLY A 411 -9.32 2.26 8.36
CA GLY A 411 -8.91 2.36 9.75
C GLY A 411 -7.45 1.96 9.99
N THR A 412 -7.03 0.83 9.40
CA THR A 412 -5.66 0.33 9.53
C THR A 412 -4.67 1.26 8.83
N TRP A 413 -4.86 1.53 7.53
CA TRP A 413 -3.93 2.31 6.74
C TRP A 413 -3.83 3.77 7.19
N SER A 414 -4.94 4.40 7.61
CA SER A 414 -4.89 5.77 8.15
C SER A 414 -4.01 5.86 9.39
N ARG A 415 -3.96 4.81 10.21
CA ARG A 415 -3.06 4.74 11.36
C ARG A 415 -1.61 4.49 10.93
N GLU A 416 -1.39 3.55 10.01
CA GLU A 416 -0.04 3.20 9.52
C GLU A 416 0.68 4.39 8.87
N ILE A 417 -0.02 5.21 8.08
CA ILE A 417 0.57 6.43 7.50
C ILE A 417 0.58 7.63 8.46
N GLY A 418 0.06 7.46 9.67
CA GLY A 418 -0.04 8.52 10.66
C GLY A 418 -1.01 9.64 10.29
N LEU A 419 -2.10 9.35 9.58
CA LEU A 419 -3.22 10.26 9.31
C LEU A 419 -4.21 10.30 10.49
N SER A 420 -4.39 9.19 11.20
CA SER A 420 -5.34 9.06 12.30
C SER A 420 -4.69 8.72 13.64
N SER A 421 -5.37 9.09 14.74
CA SER A 421 -4.91 8.78 16.10
C SER A 421 -6.07 8.63 17.08
N SER A 422 -5.96 7.67 18.00
CA SER A 422 -6.79 7.58 19.19
C SER A 422 -6.11 8.19 20.43
N ARG A 423 -4.88 8.73 20.31
CA ARG A 423 -4.14 9.25 21.46
C ARG A 423 -4.92 10.37 22.17
N GLY A 424 -5.12 10.21 23.48
CA GLY A 424 -5.87 11.16 24.31
C GLY A 424 -7.39 11.15 24.08
N SER A 425 -7.94 10.10 23.45
CA SER A 425 -9.38 9.94 23.18
C SER A 425 -9.77 8.46 23.20
N ARG A 426 -11.06 8.16 23.41
CA ARG A 426 -11.61 6.80 23.15
C ARG A 426 -11.99 6.61 21.69
N ARG A 427 -12.19 7.70 20.95
CA ARG A 427 -12.56 7.69 19.53
C ARG A 427 -11.34 7.96 18.67
N THR A 428 -11.21 7.21 17.57
CA THR A 428 -10.27 7.55 16.50
C THR A 428 -10.73 8.81 15.78
N ARG A 429 -9.78 9.61 15.33
CA ARG A 429 -10.00 10.85 14.56
C ARG A 429 -8.86 11.07 13.60
N TYR A 430 -9.06 11.91 12.62
CA TYR A 430 -7.97 12.41 11.80
C TYR A 430 -7.12 13.40 12.60
N ALA A 431 -5.88 13.02 12.87
CA ALA A 431 -4.92 13.78 13.67
C ALA A 431 -3.51 13.44 13.17
N PRO A 432 -3.02 14.19 12.16
CA PRO A 432 -1.82 13.79 11.43
C PRO A 432 -0.55 13.83 12.30
N THR A 433 0.37 12.91 12.05
CA THR A 433 1.71 12.85 12.66
C THR A 433 2.68 13.80 11.96
N ASP A 434 3.82 14.08 12.59
CA ASP A 434 4.86 14.92 11.96
C ASP A 434 5.41 14.28 10.69
N SER A 435 5.50 12.95 10.64
CA SER A 435 5.96 12.22 9.45
C SER A 435 5.04 12.50 8.25
N LEU A 436 3.72 12.38 8.44
CA LEU A 436 2.76 12.71 7.40
C LEU A 436 2.83 14.19 7.00
N LEU A 437 2.94 15.11 7.97
CA LEU A 437 3.07 16.54 7.66
C LEU A 437 4.31 16.84 6.81
N ARG A 438 5.47 16.21 7.10
CA ARG A 438 6.67 16.33 6.26
C ARG A 438 6.43 15.82 4.84
N THR A 439 5.84 14.64 4.70
CA THR A 439 5.48 14.06 3.40
C THR A 439 4.58 14.99 2.59
N LEU A 440 3.56 15.59 3.22
CA LEU A 440 2.66 16.54 2.55
C LEU A 440 3.40 17.79 2.07
N VAL A 441 4.37 18.29 2.83
CA VAL A 441 5.23 19.41 2.39
C VAL A 441 6.05 19.00 1.18
N PHE A 442 6.68 17.81 1.18
CA PHE A 442 7.49 17.35 0.04
C PHE A 442 6.65 17.09 -1.22
N ALA A 443 5.41 16.63 -1.04
CA ALA A 443 4.48 16.37 -2.16
C ALA A 443 3.86 17.66 -2.74
N SER A 444 3.68 18.70 -1.92
CA SER A 444 2.86 19.87 -2.30
C SER A 444 3.65 21.17 -2.47
N VAL A 445 4.78 21.34 -1.79
CA VAL A 445 5.54 22.60 -1.75
C VAL A 445 6.75 22.52 -2.68
N PRO A 446 6.78 23.28 -3.79
CA PRO A 446 7.90 23.23 -4.74
C PRO A 446 9.21 23.70 -4.12
N THR A 447 9.21 24.88 -3.50
CA THR A 447 10.37 25.44 -2.78
C THR A 447 9.89 26.17 -1.53
N ARG A 448 8.97 27.12 -1.74
CA ARG A 448 8.28 27.84 -0.68
C ARG A 448 6.85 28.15 -1.12
N MET A 449 5.95 28.22 -0.16
CA MET A 449 4.54 28.53 -0.38
C MET A 449 3.99 29.31 0.81
N GLU A 450 3.08 30.25 0.59
CA GLU A 450 2.41 30.94 1.69
C GLU A 450 1.53 29.95 2.47
N PHE A 451 1.43 30.12 3.80
CA PHE A 451 0.76 29.14 4.65
C PHE A 451 -0.72 28.92 4.28
N GLN A 452 -1.49 29.97 3.97
CA GLN A 452 -2.88 29.81 3.55
C GLN A 452 -3.00 29.19 2.15
N GLU A 453 -2.07 29.50 1.24
CA GLU A 453 -1.97 28.81 -0.06
C GLU A 453 -1.73 27.31 0.12
N PHE A 454 -0.84 26.92 1.04
CA PHE A 454 -0.59 25.52 1.39
C PHE A 454 -1.86 24.82 1.92
N LEU A 455 -2.60 25.45 2.83
CA LEU A 455 -3.88 24.88 3.30
C LEU A 455 -4.89 24.72 2.17
N SER A 456 -4.92 25.67 1.24
CA SER A 456 -5.84 25.66 0.10
C SER A 456 -5.47 24.53 -0.89
N GLN A 457 -4.18 24.31 -1.11
CA GLN A 457 -3.68 23.21 -1.92
C GLN A 457 -3.97 21.84 -1.29
N LEU A 458 -3.75 21.68 0.03
CA LEU A 458 -4.09 20.44 0.73
C LEU A 458 -5.59 20.14 0.67
N HIS A 459 -6.43 21.17 0.76
CA HIS A 459 -7.87 21.02 0.61
C HIS A 459 -8.25 20.59 -0.81
N GLN A 460 -7.69 21.24 -1.83
CA GLN A 460 -7.99 20.92 -3.22
C GLN A 460 -7.51 19.51 -3.62
N LYS A 461 -6.32 19.10 -3.18
CA LYS A 461 -5.73 17.81 -3.56
C LYS A 461 -6.29 16.64 -2.75
N TYR A 462 -6.50 16.82 -1.45
CA TYR A 462 -6.80 15.71 -0.54
C TYR A 462 -8.13 15.86 0.22
N GLY A 463 -8.84 16.99 0.08
CA GLY A 463 -10.04 17.28 0.86
C GLY A 463 -9.76 17.65 2.33
N PHE A 464 -8.53 18.07 2.66
CA PHE A 464 -8.17 18.39 4.04
C PHE A 464 -8.74 19.72 4.51
N VAL A 465 -9.54 19.67 5.58
CA VAL A 465 -10.13 20.84 6.24
C VAL A 465 -9.37 21.09 7.54
N ILE A 466 -8.59 22.18 7.57
CA ILE A 466 -7.68 22.52 8.67
C ILE A 466 -7.96 23.92 9.23
N GLY A 467 -8.10 24.92 8.36
CA GLY A 467 -8.34 26.32 8.71
C GLY A 467 -9.75 26.78 8.35
N ASP A 468 -10.07 28.02 8.73
CA ASP A 468 -11.40 28.61 8.61
C ASP A 468 -11.88 28.71 7.15
N ARG A 469 -10.96 29.05 6.23
CA ARG A 469 -11.27 29.15 4.79
C ARG A 469 -11.75 27.83 4.20
N GLN A 470 -11.15 26.71 4.62
CA GLN A 470 -11.56 25.38 4.16
C GLN A 470 -12.85 24.90 4.85
N ALA A 471 -13.11 25.38 6.08
CA ALA A 471 -14.24 24.97 6.90
C ALA A 471 -15.52 25.79 6.66
N THR A 472 -15.59 26.56 5.58
CA THR A 472 -16.69 27.52 5.31
C THR A 472 -18.07 26.87 5.43
N ASP A 473 -18.26 25.66 4.89
CA ASP A 473 -19.56 24.97 4.93
C ASP A 473 -19.95 24.55 6.36
N LEU A 474 -18.98 24.08 7.16
CA LEU A 474 -19.19 23.68 8.57
C LEU A 474 -19.46 24.89 9.47
N ILE A 475 -18.88 26.04 9.14
CA ILE A 475 -19.11 27.29 9.88
C ILE A 475 -20.50 27.84 9.54
N ASN A 476 -20.85 27.84 8.26
CA ASN A 476 -22.15 28.35 7.80
C ASN A 476 -23.33 27.47 8.25
N SER A 477 -23.12 26.16 8.41
CA SER A 477 -24.14 25.26 8.97
C SER A 477 -24.34 25.41 10.48
N GLY A 478 -23.44 26.11 11.17
CA GLY A 478 -23.43 26.23 12.63
C GLY A 478 -22.84 25.02 13.36
N ASP A 479 -22.17 24.11 12.65
CA ASP A 479 -21.50 22.95 13.23
C ASP A 479 -20.18 23.31 13.93
N ALA A 480 -19.63 24.51 13.65
CA ALA A 480 -18.40 25.01 14.26
C ALA A 480 -18.31 26.53 14.30
N ASP A 481 -17.60 27.04 15.30
CA ASP A 481 -17.19 28.45 15.35
C ASP A 481 -15.95 28.68 14.48
N ARG A 482 -15.85 29.87 13.87
CA ARG A 482 -14.72 30.26 13.03
C ARG A 482 -13.40 30.22 13.81
N GLU A 483 -13.43 30.71 15.05
CA GLU A 483 -12.29 30.83 15.95
C GLU A 483 -11.63 29.48 16.24
N ASP A 484 -12.40 28.38 16.25
CA ASP A 484 -11.89 27.04 16.49
C ASP A 484 -10.97 26.57 15.35
N PHE A 485 -11.34 26.86 14.11
CA PHE A 485 -10.54 26.52 12.92
C PHE A 485 -9.34 27.47 12.73
N VAL A 486 -9.47 28.75 13.09
CA VAL A 486 -8.33 29.67 13.15
C VAL A 486 -7.28 29.14 14.14
N ALA A 487 -7.71 28.80 15.36
CA ALA A 487 -6.81 28.24 16.38
C ALA A 487 -6.20 26.89 15.97
N ASN A 488 -6.92 26.08 15.17
CA ASN A 488 -6.41 24.82 14.63
C ASN A 488 -5.29 25.06 13.59
N ALA A 489 -5.49 26.01 12.67
CA ALA A 489 -4.49 26.41 11.69
C ALA A 489 -3.23 26.99 12.36
N GLU A 490 -3.36 27.84 13.37
CA GLU A 490 -2.23 28.38 14.14
C GLU A 490 -1.41 27.28 14.86
N ARG A 491 -2.05 26.18 15.27
CA ARG A 491 -1.33 25.02 15.83
C ARG A 491 -0.54 24.30 14.74
N LEU A 492 -1.10 24.15 13.53
CA LEU A 492 -0.34 23.57 12.41
C LEU A 492 0.86 24.44 12.08
N GLU A 493 0.68 25.76 12.01
CA GLU A 493 1.75 26.70 11.71
C GLU A 493 2.93 26.54 12.70
N ARG A 494 2.64 26.56 14.00
CA ARG A 494 3.64 26.33 15.06
C ARG A 494 4.30 24.96 14.97
N ARG A 495 3.53 23.92 14.63
CA ARG A 495 4.02 22.56 14.51
C ARG A 495 4.98 22.41 13.32
N LEU A 496 4.63 22.96 12.15
CA LEU A 496 5.51 23.01 10.98
C LEU A 496 6.78 23.80 11.27
N ALA A 497 6.69 24.91 12.00
CA ALA A 497 7.87 25.66 12.43
C ALA A 497 8.78 24.82 13.35
N SER A 498 8.20 24.08 14.30
CA SER A 498 8.97 23.27 15.25
C SER A 498 9.74 22.11 14.60
N ILE A 499 9.26 21.60 13.46
CA ILE A 499 9.94 20.56 12.67
C ILE A 499 10.77 21.14 11.51
N GLY A 500 10.97 22.46 11.47
CA GLY A 500 11.85 23.13 10.51
C GLY A 500 11.27 23.35 9.11
N LEU A 501 9.96 23.18 8.92
CA LEU A 501 9.29 23.29 7.60
C LEU A 501 8.54 24.60 7.39
N LEU A 502 8.61 25.54 8.35
CA LEU A 502 7.97 26.84 8.21
C LEU A 502 8.87 27.94 8.78
N LYS A 503 8.91 29.10 8.10
CA LYS A 503 9.59 30.31 8.57
C LYS A 503 8.65 31.51 8.50
N ARG A 504 8.72 32.37 9.50
CA ARG A 504 8.11 33.71 9.46
C ARG A 504 9.15 34.70 8.93
N LEU A 505 8.79 35.40 7.85
CA LEU A 505 9.62 36.47 7.28
C LEU A 505 9.17 37.86 7.75
N SER A 506 7.97 37.95 8.31
CA SER A 506 7.41 39.14 8.98
C SER A 506 6.34 38.68 9.99
N ASP A 507 5.84 39.61 10.81
CA ASP A 507 4.75 39.33 11.77
C ASP A 507 3.45 38.85 11.10
N ALA A 508 3.26 39.16 9.81
CA ALA A 508 2.04 38.91 9.06
C ALA A 508 2.14 37.78 8.02
N CYS A 509 3.33 37.25 7.73
CA CYS A 509 3.51 36.25 6.66
C CYS A 509 4.35 35.05 7.11
N ALA A 510 3.70 33.88 7.12
CA ALA A 510 4.29 32.58 7.35
C ALA A 510 4.44 31.83 6.01
N TYR A 511 5.63 31.26 5.77
CA TYR A 511 5.92 30.49 4.57
C TYR A 511 6.33 29.07 4.92
N VAL A 512 5.62 28.10 4.35
CA VAL A 512 6.04 26.70 4.36
C VAL A 512 7.20 26.54 3.38
N GLN A 513 8.25 25.84 3.79
CA GLN A 513 9.47 25.65 3.00
C GLN A 513 9.75 24.16 2.85
N ASN A 514 10.05 23.74 1.62
CA ASN A 514 10.62 22.43 1.36
C ASN A 514 12.16 22.58 1.36
N PRO A 515 12.87 22.11 2.41
CA PRO A 515 14.32 22.26 2.49
C PRO A 515 15.10 21.39 1.50
N PHE A 516 14.43 20.41 0.86
CA PHE A 516 15.02 19.50 -0.12
C PHE A 516 14.52 19.80 -1.54
N ALA A 517 13.89 20.94 -1.75
CA ALA A 517 13.55 21.40 -3.08
C ALA A 517 14.83 21.55 -3.92
N SER A 518 14.90 20.84 -5.04
CA SER A 518 15.90 21.13 -6.07
C SER A 518 15.71 22.59 -6.50
N GLU A 519 16.71 23.46 -6.32
CA GLU A 519 16.64 24.81 -6.88
C GLU A 519 16.35 24.69 -8.37
N VAL A 520 15.31 25.38 -8.85
CA VAL A 520 15.04 25.46 -10.29
C VAL A 520 16.25 26.16 -10.91
N ARG A 521 17.15 25.37 -11.49
CA ARG A 521 18.29 25.88 -12.27
C ARG A 521 17.83 26.41 -13.61
#